data_AF-A0A830C134-F1
#
_entry.id   AF-A0A830C134-F1
#
_cell.length_a   1.000
_cell.length_b   1.000
_cell.length_c   1.000
_cell.angle_alpha   90.00
_cell.angle_beta   90.00
_cell.angle_gamma   90.00
#
_symmetry.space_group_name_H-M   'P 1'
#
loop_
_entity.id
_entity.type
_entity.pdbx_description
1 polymer ?
#
loop_
_entity_poly.entity_id
_entity_poly.type
_entity_poly.pdbx_seq_one_letter_code
_entity_poly.pdbx_strand_id
1 'polypeptide(L)' 'MQTVPVNPKPFLNNLTGKPVMVKLKWGMEYKGFLVSVDSYMNLQVHITQVFFCNACATLFLPKYVKMQ' A
#
# COMPACT_ATOMS: atom_id res chain seq x y z
N MET A 1 -4.34 9.17 -25.36
CA MET A 1 -5.02 8.48 -24.25
C MET A 1 -5.72 9.56 -23.42
N GLN A 2 -7.04 9.73 -23.55
CA GLN A 2 -7.77 10.70 -22.73
C GLN A 2 -7.74 10.19 -21.28
N THR A 3 -7.18 10.99 -20.36
CA THR A 3 -7.17 10.67 -18.94
C THR A 3 -8.56 10.94 -18.40
N VAL A 4 -9.43 9.92 -18.46
CA VAL A 4 -10.72 9.97 -17.75
C VAL A 4 -10.42 10.35 -16.30
N PRO A 5 -11.07 11.37 -15.73
CA PRO A 5 -10.84 11.76 -14.35
C PRO A 5 -11.28 10.61 -13.45
N VAL A 6 -10.31 9.83 -12.99
CA VAL A 6 -10.56 8.67 -12.14
C VAL A 6 -10.72 9.19 -10.72
N ASN A 7 -11.92 9.02 -10.17
CA ASN A 7 -12.18 9.44 -8.81
C ASN A 7 -11.33 8.57 -7.85
N PRO A 8 -10.64 9.15 -6.85
CA PRO A 8 -9.63 8.43 -6.07
C PRO A 8 -10.22 7.31 -5.19
N LYS A 9 -11.45 7.48 -4.70
CA LYS A 9 -12.18 6.47 -3.92
C LYS A 9 -12.43 5.16 -4.70
N PRO A 10 -13.10 5.19 -5.87
CA PRO A 10 -13.30 3.96 -6.65
C PRO A 10 -11.99 3.38 -7.19
N PHE A 11 -10.97 4.20 -7.42
CA PHE A 11 -9.64 3.71 -7.81
C PHE A 11 -9.01 2.83 -6.74
N LEU A 12 -8.98 3.28 -5.48
CA LEU A 12 -8.40 2.50 -4.38
C LEU A 12 -9.19 1.22 -4.09
N ASN A 13 -10.52 1.28 -4.15
CA ASN A 13 -11.35 0.09 -3.98
C ASN A 13 -11.08 -0.97 -5.06
N ASN A 14 -10.72 -0.55 -6.28
CA ASN A 14 -10.35 -1.46 -7.36
C ASN A 14 -8.99 -2.15 -7.13
N LEU A 15 -8.12 -1.54 -6.32
CA LEU A 15 -6.79 -2.06 -5.99
C LEU A 15 -6.81 -3.02 -4.81
N THR A 16 -7.90 -3.07 -4.04
CA THR A 16 -8.07 -4.02 -2.94
C THR A 16 -7.95 -5.46 -3.46
N GLY A 17 -7.12 -6.27 -2.82
CA GLY A 17 -6.81 -7.65 -3.22
C GLY A 17 -5.79 -7.78 -4.35
N LYS A 18 -5.32 -6.67 -4.95
CA LYS A 18 -4.30 -6.69 -6.00
C LYS A 18 -2.90 -6.40 -5.43
N PRO A 19 -1.83 -6.86 -6.10
CA PRO A 19 -0.47 -6.45 -5.76
C PRO A 19 -0.31 -4.95 -6.04
N VAL A 20 0.16 -4.21 -5.04
CA VAL A 20 0.37 -2.76 -5.10
C VAL A 20 1.80 -2.40 -4.66
N MET A 21 2.29 -1.28 -5.21
CA MET A 21 3.52 -0.65 -4.77
C MET A 21 3.17 0.72 -4.17
N VAL A 22 3.39 0.87 -2.87
CA VAL A 22 3.13 2.09 -2.12
C VAL A 22 4.45 2.82 -1.91
N LYS A 23 4.54 4.04 -2.41
CA LYS A 23 5.70 4.92 -2.18
C LYS A 23 5.29 6.02 -1.21
N LEU A 24 5.96 6.09 -0.07
CA LEU A 24 5.81 7.19 0.87
C LEU A 24 6.70 8.36 0.45
N LYS A 25 6.29 9.57 0.83
CA LYS A 25 7.02 10.82 0.57
C LYS A 25 8.49 10.76 1.07
N TRP A 26 8.74 10.00 2.12
CA TRP A 26 10.03 9.86 2.77
C TRP A 26 10.91 8.74 2.20
N GLY A 27 10.64 8.28 0.98
CA GLY A 27 11.48 7.30 0.27
C GLY A 27 11.30 5.85 0.74
N MET A 28 10.35 5.59 1.64
CA MET A 28 9.96 4.23 1.98
C MET A 28 9.06 3.65 0.89
N GLU A 29 9.39 2.44 0.45
CA GLU A 29 8.62 1.71 -0.53
C GLU A 29 8.14 0.40 0.08
N TYR A 30 6.83 0.15 -0.04
CA TYR A 30 6.21 -1.11 0.34
C TYR A 30 5.66 -1.79 -0.89
N LYS A 31 6.01 -3.06 -1.06
CA LYS A 31 5.45 -3.94 -2.09
C LYS A 31 4.68 -5.04 -1.38
N GLY A 32 3.43 -5.25 -1.80
CA GLY A 32 2.59 -6.26 -1.17
C GLY A 32 1.18 -6.25 -1.72
N PHE A 33 0.29 -6.99 -1.05
CA PHE A 33 -1.12 -7.06 -1.41
C PHE A 33 -1.90 -6.06 -0.57
N LEU A 34 -2.74 -5.26 -1.22
CA LEU A 34 -3.62 -4.32 -0.52
C LEU A 34 -4.78 -5.09 0.11
N VAL A 35 -4.91 -5.04 1.42
CA VAL A 35 -5.93 -5.78 2.19
C VAL A 35 -7.17 -4.94 2.35
N SER A 36 -6.97 -3.70 2.79
CA SER A 36 -8.02 -2.76 3.09
C SER A 36 -7.50 -1.34 2.99
N VAL A 37 -8.43 -0.42 2.75
CA VAL A 37 -8.21 1.02 2.65
C VAL A 37 -9.35 1.74 3.35
N ASP A 38 -9.06 2.86 4.00
CA ASP A 38 -10.07 3.69 4.64
C ASP A 38 -10.23 5.07 3.96
N SER A 39 -11.15 5.88 4.48
CA SER A 39 -11.47 7.21 3.92
C SER A 39 -10.34 8.24 4.05
N TYR A 40 -9.36 7.99 4.90
CA TYR A 40 -8.15 8.80 5.10
C TYR A 40 -6.93 8.21 4.35
N MET A 41 -7.14 7.25 3.45
CA MET A 41 -6.08 6.62 2.65
C MET A 41 -5.05 5.85 3.47
N ASN A 42 -5.34 5.42 4.72
CA ASN A 42 -4.47 4.45 5.38
C ASN A 42 -4.62 3.11 4.66
N LEU A 43 -3.48 2.48 4.39
CA LEU A 43 -3.42 1.24 3.63
C LEU A 43 -2.97 0.13 4.56
N GLN A 44 -3.75 -0.95 4.59
CA GLN A 44 -3.28 -2.20 5.17
C GLN A 44 -2.64 -3.02 4.05
N VAL A 45 -1.34 -3.27 4.16
CA VAL A 45 -0.58 -4.00 3.14
C VAL A 45 -0.03 -5.29 3.74
N HIS A 46 -0.40 -6.42 3.17
CA HIS A 46 0.28 -7.70 3.43
C HIS A 46 1.59 -7.70 2.64
N ILE A 47 2.68 -7.44 3.36
CA ILE A 47 4.02 -7.37 2.79
C ILE A 47 4.65 -8.76 2.87
N THR A 48 5.07 -9.30 1.73
CA THR A 48 5.77 -10.58 1.66
C THR A 48 7.29 -10.42 1.82
N GLN A 49 7.86 -9.27 1.42
CA GLN A 49 9.27 -8.90 1.65
C GLN A 49 9.42 -7.38 1.79
N VAL A 50 10.02 -6.92 2.90
CA VAL A 50 10.35 -5.49 3.13
C VAL A 50 11.74 -5.21 2.58
N PHE A 51 11.87 -4.26 1.65
CA PHE A 51 13.16 -3.88 1.04
C PHE A 51 13.97 -2.86 1.85
N PHE A 52 13.53 -2.49 3.06
CA PHE A 52 14.22 -1.51 3.90
C PHE A 52 14.49 -2.05 5.31
N CYS A 53 15.78 -2.28 5.59
CA CYS A 53 16.43 -2.46 6.90
C CYS A 53 16.68 -3.89 7.43
N ASN A 54 17.97 -4.26 7.48
CA ASN A 54 18.81 -4.83 8.57
C ASN A 54 18.23 -5.64 9.75
N ALA A 55 17.02 -6.20 9.70
CA ALA A 55 16.57 -7.21 10.66
C ALA A 55 15.49 -8.10 10.04
N CYS A 56 15.86 -9.36 9.85
CA CYS A 56 15.14 -10.48 9.24
C CYS A 56 13.78 -10.88 9.91
N ALA A 57 13.06 -9.99 10.61
CA ALA A 57 12.09 -10.40 11.63
C ALA A 57 10.64 -9.89 11.49
N THR A 58 10.14 -9.47 10.32
CA THR A 58 8.69 -9.11 10.18
C THR A 58 8.02 -9.76 8.96
N LEU A 59 8.15 -11.07 8.82
CA LEU A 59 7.57 -11.85 7.72
C LEU A 59 6.09 -12.24 7.88
N PHE A 60 5.40 -11.89 8.99
CA PHE A 60 4.04 -12.42 9.23
C PHE A 60 2.99 -11.44 9.75
N LEU A 61 3.30 -10.15 9.96
CA LEU A 61 2.31 -9.19 10.46
C LEU A 61 1.88 -8.20 9.36
N PRO A 62 0.56 -8.01 9.12
CA PRO A 62 0.08 -6.95 8.25
C PRO A 62 0.59 -5.61 8.79
N LYS A 63 1.39 -4.89 8.00
CA LYS A 63 1.82 -3.55 8.38
C LYS A 63 0.73 -2.55 7.98
N TYR A 64 0.33 -1.73 8.95
CA TYR A 64 -0.49 -0.56 8.72
C TYR A 64 0.40 0.58 8.23
N VAL A 65 0.14 1.05 7.02
CA VAL A 65 0.80 2.23 6.45
C VAL A 65 -0.11 3.42 6.70
N LYS A 66 0.28 4.30 7.63
CA LYS A 66 -0.43 5.55 7.89
C LYS A 66 0.04 6.62 6.90
N MET A 67 -0.88 7.14 6.10
CA MET A 67 -0.60 8.34 5.31
C MET A 67 -0.84 9.54 6.24
N GLN A 68 0.24 10.24 6.62
CA GLN A 68 0.17 11.49 7.39
C GLN A 68 -0.14 12.68 6.48
#